data_AF-A0A6V8CVK3-F1
#
_entry.id   AF-A0A6V8CVK3-F1
#
_cell.length_a   1.000
_cell.length_b   1.000
_cell.length_c   1.000
_cell.angle_alpha   90.00
_cell.angle_beta   90.00
_cell.angle_gamma   90.00
#
_symmetry.space_group_name_H-M   'P 1'
#
loop_
_entity.id
_entity.type
_entity.pdbx_description
1 polymer ?
#
loop_
_entity_poly.entity_id
_entity_poly.type
_entity_poly.pdbx_seq_one_letter_code
_entity_poly.pdbx_strand_id
1 'polypeptide(L)'
;MSEMVPVEDTEENLNDHVPHSVGGLWGHLFRRFIHLGMVIIPLIYYWEGDSVSSVTGLEPKQIVSIFAFAIIISEIIRLRIGIVVFGQREYEGSQLSAFFWGGTSVCLTLIIAPEEGMNGAAYGVPLILSLTLIDPLLGELRRANVSLGKVVIYGYLSTLAIWIYCGYWIDTPYIIAPFVSALVVASEWPRLTWIDDNATMLLIPLGFVMLLSPFL
;
A
#
# COMPACT_ATOMS: atom_id res chain seq x y z
N MET A 1 11.04 33.78 43.68
CA MET A 1 9.90 33.71 42.75
C MET A 1 10.38 32.85 41.59
N SER A 2 10.07 31.56 41.63
CA SER A 2 10.49 30.60 40.60
C SER A 2 9.59 30.80 39.40
N GLU A 3 10.11 31.33 38.29
CA GLU A 3 9.39 31.38 37.04
C GLU A 3 9.11 29.94 36.59
N MET A 4 7.84 29.54 36.64
CA MET A 4 7.38 28.34 35.97
C MET A 4 7.41 28.65 34.47
N VAL A 5 8.37 28.04 33.78
CA VAL A 5 8.36 27.92 32.32
C VAL A 5 7.04 27.24 31.94
N PRO A 6 6.22 27.83 31.07
CA PRO A 6 5.04 27.14 30.58
C PRO A 6 5.55 25.97 29.74
N VAL A 7 5.23 24.76 30.18
CA VAL A 7 5.29 23.58 29.32
C VAL A 7 4.26 23.87 28.23
N GLU A 8 4.73 24.29 27.06
CA GLU A 8 3.94 24.22 25.85
C GLU A 8 3.52 22.75 25.75
N ASP A 9 2.23 22.47 25.97
CA ASP A 9 1.59 21.24 25.56
C ASP A 9 1.72 21.18 24.04
N THR A 10 2.87 20.76 23.53
CA THR A 10 2.98 20.22 22.18
C THR A 10 2.12 18.98 22.20
N GLU A 11 0.86 19.10 21.75
CA GLU A 11 0.04 17.94 21.43
C GLU A 11 0.88 17.06 20.50
N GLU A 12 1.41 15.98 21.06
CA GLU A 12 2.22 15.03 20.31
C GLU A 12 1.31 14.44 19.23
N ASN A 13 1.60 14.77 17.97
CA ASN A 13 0.82 14.25 16.86
C ASN A 13 1.02 12.73 16.81
N LEU A 14 0.06 11.97 17.34
CA LEU A 14 0.09 10.50 17.38
C LEU A 14 0.21 9.85 15.99
N ASN A 15 0.01 10.61 14.91
CA ASN A 15 0.19 10.15 13.53
C ASN A 15 1.60 10.44 12.98
N ASP A 16 2.42 11.23 13.68
CA ASP A 16 3.79 11.51 13.29
C ASP A 16 4.74 10.44 13.84
N HIS A 17 4.96 9.40 13.04
CA HIS A 17 5.85 8.30 13.40
C HIS A 17 7.32 8.56 13.02
N VAL A 18 7.66 9.75 12.49
CA VAL A 18 9.05 10.11 12.09
C VAL A 18 10.03 9.98 13.26
N PRO A 19 9.72 10.44 14.49
CA PRO A 19 10.65 10.32 15.61
C PRO A 19 10.99 8.87 15.99
N HIS A 20 10.06 7.94 15.74
CA HIS A 20 10.19 6.51 16.08
C HIS A 20 10.64 5.62 14.91
N SER A 21 11.06 6.23 13.79
CA SER A 21 11.55 5.52 12.61
C SER A 21 13.08 5.53 12.60
N VAL A 22 13.71 4.40 12.29
CA VAL A 22 15.16 4.32 12.12
C VAL A 22 15.59 5.23 10.97
N GLY A 23 16.42 6.23 11.28
CA GLY A 23 16.84 7.26 10.34
C GLY A 23 15.99 8.54 10.34
N GLY A 24 15.01 8.65 11.25
CA GLY A 24 14.19 9.86 11.44
C GLY A 24 13.54 10.33 10.14
N LEU A 25 13.69 11.61 9.81
CA LEU A 25 13.15 12.20 8.59
C LEU A 25 13.66 11.52 7.31
N TRP A 26 14.95 11.17 7.26
CA TRP A 26 15.54 10.50 6.09
C TRP A 26 15.00 9.08 5.93
N GLY A 27 14.78 8.36 7.03
CA GLY A 27 14.12 7.05 7.02
C GLY A 27 12.68 7.15 6.52
N HIS A 28 11.95 8.17 6.97
CA HIS A 28 10.60 8.44 6.49
C HIS A 28 10.55 8.76 4.99
N LEU A 29 11.40 9.66 4.51
CA LEU A 29 11.48 10.00 3.08
C LEU A 29 11.86 8.80 2.23
N PHE A 30 12.80 7.98 2.68
CA PHE A 30 13.18 6.75 2.01
C PHE A 30 12.01 5.77 1.91
N ARG A 31 11.28 5.55 3.00
CA ARG A 31 10.09 4.70 2.99
C ARG A 31 9.04 5.21 1.99
N ARG A 32 8.79 6.52 1.95
CA ARG A 32 7.86 7.13 0.97
C ARG A 32 8.33 6.95 -0.47
N PHE A 33 9.62 7.13 -0.72
CA PHE A 33 10.21 6.89 -2.03
C PHE A 33 10.01 5.44 -2.49
N ILE A 34 10.30 4.46 -1.63
CA ILE A 34 10.09 3.04 -1.95
C ILE A 34 8.60 2.75 -2.19
N HIS A 35 7.73 3.30 -1.34
CA HIS A 35 6.28 3.06 -1.45
C HIS A 35 5.70 3.62 -2.76
N LEU A 36 6.09 4.83 -3.15
CA LEU A 36 5.73 5.43 -4.45
C LEU A 36 6.36 4.66 -5.63
N GLY A 37 7.59 4.17 -5.47
CA GLY A 37 8.30 3.40 -6.49
C GLY A 37 7.60 2.10 -6.87
N MET A 38 6.74 1.56 -5.99
CA MET A 38 5.93 0.37 -6.29
C MET A 38 4.93 0.57 -7.44
N VAL A 39 4.70 1.82 -7.88
CA VAL A 39 3.96 2.12 -9.13
C VAL A 39 4.50 1.36 -10.34
N ILE A 40 5.79 1.05 -10.35
CA ILE A 40 6.48 0.37 -11.46
C ILE A 40 6.12 -1.12 -11.51
N ILE A 41 5.81 -1.73 -10.36
CA ILE A 41 5.56 -3.18 -10.24
C ILE A 41 4.44 -3.65 -11.18
N PRO A 42 3.21 -3.08 -11.15
CA PRO A 42 2.15 -3.53 -12.03
C PRO A 42 2.45 -3.23 -13.50
N LEU A 43 3.20 -2.16 -13.81
CA LEU A 43 3.58 -1.84 -15.19
C LEU A 43 4.51 -2.93 -15.77
N ILE A 44 5.53 -3.34 -15.02
CA ILE A 44 6.41 -4.44 -15.43
C ILE A 44 5.61 -5.73 -15.57
N TYR A 45 4.76 -6.05 -14.59
CA TYR A 45 4.02 -7.30 -14.59
C TYR A 45 3.08 -7.43 -15.80
N TYR A 46 2.27 -6.40 -16.08
CA TYR A 46 1.23 -6.45 -17.12
C TYR A 46 1.73 -6.12 -18.54
N TRP A 47 2.79 -5.33 -18.71
CA TRP A 47 3.30 -4.99 -20.04
C TRP A 47 4.59 -5.72 -20.42
N GLU A 48 5.43 -6.08 -19.45
CA GLU A 48 6.72 -6.74 -19.71
C GLU A 48 6.75 -8.19 -19.24
N GLY A 49 5.63 -8.74 -18.77
CA GLY A 49 5.53 -10.11 -18.26
C GLY A 49 6.03 -11.15 -19.27
N ASP A 50 5.68 -11.01 -20.55
CA ASP A 50 6.11 -11.90 -21.62
C ASP A 50 7.63 -11.80 -21.89
N SER A 51 8.17 -10.57 -21.87
CA SER A 51 9.62 -10.32 -21.98
C SER A 51 10.38 -11.05 -20.87
N VAL A 52 9.90 -10.93 -19.63
CA VAL A 52 10.52 -11.59 -18.47
C VAL A 52 10.38 -13.11 -18.56
N SER A 53 9.23 -13.61 -19.00
CA SER A 53 8.98 -15.03 -19.22
C SER A 53 9.95 -15.62 -20.26
N SER A 54 10.19 -14.90 -21.36
CA SER A 54 11.12 -15.34 -22.41
C SER A 54 12.58 -15.50 -21.94
N VAL A 55 13.02 -14.69 -20.97
CA VAL A 55 14.38 -14.72 -20.42
C VAL A 55 14.53 -15.78 -19.33
N THR A 56 13.50 -15.96 -18.50
CA THR A 56 13.56 -16.81 -17.30
C THR A 56 13.01 -18.22 -17.51
N GLY A 57 12.15 -18.42 -18.52
CA GLY A 57 11.38 -19.64 -18.73
C GLY A 57 10.24 -19.83 -17.73
N LEU A 58 9.88 -18.80 -16.96
CA LEU A 58 8.85 -18.85 -15.92
C LEU A 58 7.67 -17.94 -16.28
N GLU A 59 6.45 -18.40 -16.00
CA GLU A 59 5.26 -17.56 -16.15
C GLU A 59 5.30 -16.37 -15.17
N PRO A 60 4.71 -15.21 -15.51
CA PRO A 60 4.72 -14.03 -14.64
C PRO A 60 4.24 -14.32 -13.21
N LYS A 61 3.18 -15.12 -13.04
CA LYS A 61 2.66 -15.52 -11.72
C LYS A 61 3.64 -16.38 -10.92
N GLN A 62 4.43 -17.22 -11.58
CA GLN A 62 5.46 -18.02 -10.92
C GLN A 62 6.59 -17.12 -10.38
N ILE A 63 6.98 -16.11 -11.16
CA ILE A 63 7.97 -15.12 -10.73
C ILE A 63 7.46 -14.33 -9.53
N VAL A 64 6.23 -13.82 -9.58
CA VAL A 64 5.60 -13.13 -8.45
C VAL A 64 5.53 -14.04 -7.21
N SER A 65 5.21 -15.32 -7.40
CA SER A 65 5.18 -16.30 -6.30
C SER A 65 6.56 -16.50 -5.66
N ILE A 66 7.63 -16.53 -6.46
CA ILE A 66 9.01 -16.58 -5.94
C ILE A 66 9.31 -15.34 -5.10
N PHE A 67 8.93 -14.14 -5.56
CA PHE A 67 9.09 -12.91 -4.78
C PHE A 67 8.27 -12.94 -3.48
N ALA A 68 7.02 -13.43 -3.52
CA ALA A 68 6.19 -13.57 -2.33
C ALA A 68 6.86 -14.49 -1.28
N PHE A 69 7.35 -15.66 -1.70
CA PHE A 69 8.07 -16.56 -0.80
C PHE A 69 9.39 -15.95 -0.30
N ALA A 70 10.12 -15.21 -1.15
CA ALA A 70 11.32 -14.51 -0.73
C ALA A 70 11.03 -13.46 0.34
N ILE A 71 9.94 -12.68 0.21
CA ILE A 71 9.48 -11.73 1.22
C ILE A 71 9.17 -12.46 2.52
N ILE A 72 8.38 -13.54 2.48
CA ILE A 72 8.02 -14.34 3.66
C ILE A 72 9.27 -14.88 4.37
N ILE A 73 10.19 -15.49 3.63
CA ILE A 73 11.44 -16.05 4.18
C ILE A 73 12.31 -14.92 4.77
N SER A 74 12.45 -13.80 4.07
CA SER A 74 13.23 -12.66 4.55
C SER A 74 12.66 -12.10 5.85
N GLU A 75 11.33 -12.04 5.98
CA GLU A 75 10.65 -11.55 7.17
C GLU A 75 10.81 -12.50 8.36
N ILE A 76 10.73 -13.81 8.12
CA ILE A 76 11.00 -14.83 9.15
C ILE A 76 12.44 -14.67 9.67
N ILE A 77 13.42 -14.50 8.78
CA ILE A 77 14.82 -14.29 9.16
C ILE A 77 14.96 -12.98 9.96
N ARG A 78 14.37 -11.89 9.46
CA ARG A 78 14.41 -10.56 10.10
C ARG A 78 13.89 -10.62 11.54
N LEU A 79 12.73 -11.25 11.75
CA LEU A 79 12.11 -11.42 13.07
C LEU A 79 12.90 -12.33 14.00
N ARG A 80 13.55 -13.37 13.48
CA ARG A 80 14.42 -14.23 14.29
C ARG A 80 15.67 -13.50 14.81
N ILE A 81 16.21 -12.57 14.02
CA ILE A 81 17.39 -11.78 14.41
C ILE A 81 16.96 -10.53 15.20
N GLY A 82 15.70 -10.09 15.09
CA GLY A 82 15.16 -8.94 15.78
C GLY A 82 15.67 -7.60 15.23
N ILE A 83 16.01 -7.55 13.93
CA ILE A 83 16.57 -6.35 13.31
C ILE A 83 15.49 -5.39 12.80
N VAL A 84 15.77 -4.10 12.94
CA VAL A 84 15.00 -3.01 12.32
C VAL A 84 15.89 -2.35 11.27
N VAL A 85 15.41 -2.31 10.03
CA VAL A 85 16.15 -1.76 8.88
C VAL A 85 15.87 -0.26 8.75
N PHE A 86 16.74 0.46 8.06
CA PHE A 86 16.54 1.88 7.77
C PHE A 86 15.15 2.16 7.15
N GLY A 87 14.41 3.12 7.71
CA GLY A 87 13.04 3.45 7.32
C GLY A 87 11.93 2.65 8.02
N GLN A 88 12.27 1.58 8.74
CA GLN A 88 11.33 0.83 9.59
C GLN A 88 11.13 1.50 10.95
N ARG A 89 9.99 1.21 11.57
CA ARG A 89 9.65 1.71 12.92
C ARG A 89 10.23 0.77 13.98
N GLU A 90 10.57 1.29 15.16
CA GLU A 90 11.24 0.50 16.21
C GLU A 90 10.48 -0.78 16.60
N TYR A 91 9.15 -0.71 16.71
CA TYR A 91 8.32 -1.86 17.08
C TYR A 91 8.33 -2.97 16.02
N GLU A 92 8.71 -2.68 14.77
CA GLU A 92 8.76 -3.69 13.71
C GLU A 92 9.84 -4.74 13.99
N GLY A 93 10.79 -4.52 14.90
CA GLY A 93 11.78 -5.53 15.29
C GLY A 93 11.18 -6.81 15.86
N SER A 94 9.96 -6.77 16.41
CA SER A 94 9.28 -7.90 17.04
C SER A 94 7.97 -8.32 16.37
N GLN A 95 7.55 -7.65 15.30
CA GLN A 95 6.30 -7.96 14.59
C GLN A 95 6.46 -7.83 13.07
N LEU A 96 5.52 -8.40 12.32
CA LEU A 96 5.51 -8.29 10.86
C LEU A 96 5.56 -6.82 10.41
N SER A 97 6.50 -6.52 9.52
CA SER A 97 6.79 -5.18 9.04
C SER A 97 5.76 -4.69 8.01
N ALA A 98 5.64 -3.38 7.86
CA ALA A 98 4.85 -2.78 6.78
C ALA A 98 5.32 -3.26 5.39
N PHE A 99 6.63 -3.49 5.22
CA PHE A 99 7.18 -4.06 3.98
C PHE A 99 6.64 -5.47 3.70
N PHE A 100 6.60 -6.34 4.72
CA PHE A 100 6.01 -7.66 4.58
C PHE A 100 4.53 -7.58 4.17
N TRP A 101 3.74 -6.77 4.88
CA TRP A 101 2.31 -6.65 4.62
C TRP A 101 2.00 -6.06 3.26
N GLY A 102 2.63 -4.94 2.90
CA GLY A 102 2.47 -4.32 1.59
C GLY A 102 2.99 -5.21 0.46
N GLY A 103 4.20 -5.73 0.60
CA GLY A 103 4.85 -6.55 -0.44
C GLY A 103 4.11 -7.86 -0.73
N THR A 104 3.70 -8.59 0.31
CA THR A 104 2.92 -9.82 0.14
C THR A 104 1.52 -9.53 -0.43
N SER A 105 0.87 -8.44 -0.02
CA SER A 105 -0.44 -8.06 -0.54
C SER A 105 -0.36 -7.69 -2.02
N VAL A 106 0.66 -6.94 -2.45
CA VAL A 106 0.91 -6.65 -3.87
C VAL A 106 1.10 -7.94 -4.66
N CYS A 107 1.91 -8.88 -4.15
CA CYS A 107 2.11 -10.17 -4.82
C CYS A 107 0.79 -10.95 -4.95
N LEU A 108 -0.02 -11.02 -3.88
CA LEU A 108 -1.32 -11.68 -3.91
C LEU A 108 -2.28 -11.03 -4.90
N THR A 109 -2.30 -9.69 -4.96
CA THR A 109 -3.10 -8.94 -5.94
C THR A 109 -2.71 -9.32 -7.37
N LEU A 110 -1.42 -9.34 -7.70
CA LEU A 110 -0.98 -9.72 -9.06
C LEU A 110 -1.31 -11.18 -9.42
N ILE A 111 -1.29 -12.09 -8.45
CA ILE A 111 -1.57 -13.52 -8.69
C ILE A 111 -3.07 -13.76 -8.88
N ILE A 112 -3.91 -13.08 -8.09
CA ILE A 112 -5.31 -13.47 -7.87
C ILE A 112 -6.32 -12.50 -8.51
N ALA A 113 -5.94 -11.24 -8.77
CA ALA A 113 -6.85 -10.29 -9.39
C ALA A 113 -7.37 -10.84 -10.73
N PRO A 114 -8.68 -10.67 -11.04
CA PRO A 114 -9.22 -11.11 -12.31
C PRO A 114 -8.49 -10.46 -13.49
N GLU A 115 -8.18 -11.27 -14.49
CA GLU A 115 -7.45 -10.83 -15.68
C GLU A 115 -8.44 -10.33 -16.74
N GLU A 116 -8.83 -9.07 -16.61
CA GLU A 116 -9.76 -8.40 -17.52
C GLU A 116 -9.16 -7.09 -18.05
N GLY A 117 -9.77 -6.53 -19.11
CA GLY A 117 -9.32 -5.30 -19.77
C GLY A 117 -7.96 -5.44 -20.47
N MET A 118 -7.29 -4.30 -20.67
CA MET A 118 -6.02 -4.26 -21.41
C MET A 118 -4.94 -5.06 -20.66
N ASN A 119 -4.35 -6.06 -21.33
CA ASN A 119 -3.32 -6.96 -20.77
C ASN A 119 -3.73 -7.66 -19.45
N GLY A 120 -5.03 -7.79 -19.14
CA GLY A 120 -5.50 -8.33 -17.87
C GLY A 120 -5.34 -7.38 -16.68
N ALA A 121 -5.10 -6.10 -16.93
CA ALA A 121 -4.69 -5.13 -15.93
C ALA A 121 -5.85 -4.38 -15.24
N ALA A 122 -7.10 -4.57 -15.67
CA ALA A 122 -8.27 -3.76 -15.31
C ALA A 122 -8.45 -3.58 -13.80
N TYR A 123 -8.04 -4.56 -12.98
CA TYR A 123 -8.18 -4.47 -11.53
C TYR A 123 -6.85 -4.37 -10.79
N GLY A 124 -5.83 -5.15 -11.19
CA GLY A 124 -4.57 -5.17 -10.47
C GLY A 124 -3.83 -3.83 -10.49
N VAL A 125 -3.82 -3.14 -11.64
CA VAL A 125 -3.21 -1.80 -11.75
C VAL A 125 -3.91 -0.80 -10.83
N PRO A 126 -5.22 -0.51 -10.94
CA PRO A 126 -5.84 0.51 -10.10
C PRO A 126 -5.80 0.16 -8.62
N LEU A 127 -5.86 -1.12 -8.24
CA LEU A 127 -5.69 -1.56 -6.85
C LEU A 127 -4.30 -1.20 -6.30
N ILE A 128 -3.24 -1.57 -7.03
CA ILE A 128 -1.86 -1.28 -6.59
C ILE A 128 -1.57 0.22 -6.66
N LEU A 129 -2.07 0.94 -7.67
CA LEU A 129 -1.96 2.40 -7.73
C LEU A 129 -2.65 3.07 -6.53
N SER A 130 -3.82 2.56 -6.13
CA SER A 130 -4.55 3.07 -4.96
C SER A 130 -3.70 2.90 -3.71
N LEU A 131 -3.16 1.72 -3.44
CA LEU A 131 -2.24 1.52 -2.31
C LEU A 131 -1.04 2.48 -2.38
N THR A 132 -0.32 2.45 -3.49
CA THR A 132 1.00 3.11 -3.62
C THR A 132 0.94 4.63 -3.60
N LEU A 133 -0.17 5.23 -4.05
CA LEU A 133 -0.32 6.69 -4.11
C LEU A 133 -1.19 7.22 -2.96
N ILE A 134 -2.22 6.48 -2.57
CA ILE A 134 -3.21 6.96 -1.59
C ILE A 134 -2.74 6.74 -0.16
N ASP A 135 -2.03 5.65 0.18
CA ASP A 135 -1.45 5.52 1.53
C ASP A 135 -0.49 6.68 1.86
N PRO A 136 0.51 7.04 1.01
CA PRO A 136 1.34 8.20 1.25
C PRO A 136 0.53 9.48 1.44
N LEU A 137 -0.45 9.71 0.56
CA LEU A 137 -1.29 10.90 0.62
C LEU A 137 -2.04 10.97 1.97
N LEU A 138 -2.70 9.89 2.38
CA LEU A 138 -3.46 9.84 3.62
C LEU A 138 -2.56 10.00 4.83
N GLY A 139 -1.40 9.34 4.82
CA GLY A 139 -0.39 9.50 5.86
C GLY A 139 0.13 10.93 5.98
N GLU A 140 0.45 11.60 4.88
CA GLU A 140 0.93 12.99 4.90
C GLU A 140 -0.16 13.98 5.31
N LEU A 141 -1.41 13.79 4.87
CA LEU A 141 -2.54 14.62 5.31
C LEU A 141 -2.76 14.49 6.83
N ARG A 142 -2.68 13.27 7.38
CA ARG A 142 -2.79 13.03 8.83
C ARG A 142 -1.62 13.64 9.60
N ARG A 143 -0.39 13.52 9.09
CA ARG A 143 0.81 14.16 9.67
C ARG A 143 0.70 15.68 9.65
N ALA A 144 0.07 16.27 8.64
CA ALA A 144 -0.20 17.69 8.54
C ALA A 144 -1.42 18.17 9.36
N ASN A 145 -1.96 17.33 10.26
CA ASN A 145 -3.13 17.64 11.10
C ASN A 145 -4.39 18.06 10.29
N VAL A 146 -4.53 17.56 9.07
CA VAL A 146 -5.75 17.78 8.27
C VAL A 146 -6.92 17.06 8.94
N SER A 147 -8.08 17.73 9.03
CA SER A 147 -9.26 17.15 9.69
C SER A 147 -9.73 15.86 9.02
N LEU A 148 -10.20 14.91 9.83
CA LEU A 148 -10.63 13.57 9.36
C LEU A 148 -11.59 13.64 8.16
N GLY A 149 -12.58 14.54 8.20
CA GLY A 149 -13.52 14.72 7.10
C GLY A 149 -12.84 15.11 5.78
N LYS A 150 -11.83 15.98 5.83
CA LYS A 150 -11.03 16.35 4.64
C LYS A 150 -10.14 15.21 4.18
N VAL A 151 -9.50 14.49 5.11
CA VAL A 151 -8.69 13.29 4.79
C VAL A 151 -9.51 12.27 4.02
N VAL A 152 -10.74 11.98 4.50
CA VAL A 152 -11.66 11.04 3.83
C VAL A 152 -12.04 11.54 2.43
N ILE A 153 -12.40 12.82 2.29
CA ILE A 153 -12.76 13.41 0.98
C ILE A 153 -11.58 13.35 0.00
N TYR A 154 -10.38 13.76 0.43
CA TYR A 154 -9.21 13.77 -0.43
C TYR A 154 -8.77 12.36 -0.82
N GLY A 155 -8.79 11.41 0.12
CA GLY A 155 -8.55 9.99 -0.19
C GLY A 155 -9.55 9.44 -1.19
N TYR A 156 -10.84 9.70 -0.97
CA TYR A 156 -11.90 9.18 -1.81
C TYR A 156 -11.82 9.73 -3.23
N LEU A 157 -11.69 11.06 -3.38
CA LEU A 157 -11.62 11.70 -4.69
C LEU A 157 -10.34 11.33 -5.45
N SER A 158 -9.21 11.20 -4.75
CA SER A 158 -7.94 10.80 -5.37
C SER A 158 -7.98 9.34 -5.84
N THR A 159 -8.55 8.44 -5.02
CA THR A 159 -8.77 7.05 -5.42
C THR A 159 -9.72 6.98 -6.61
N LEU A 160 -10.84 7.70 -6.56
CA LEU A 160 -11.81 7.73 -7.64
C LEU A 160 -11.19 8.22 -8.96
N ALA A 161 -10.32 9.22 -8.91
CA ALA A 161 -9.59 9.73 -10.06
C ALA A 161 -8.66 8.65 -10.66
N ILE A 162 -7.95 7.87 -9.84
CA ILE A 162 -7.11 6.75 -10.28
C ILE A 162 -7.97 5.72 -11.03
N TRP A 163 -9.10 5.33 -10.44
CA TRP A 163 -9.96 4.30 -11.03
C TRP A 163 -10.65 4.77 -12.31
N ILE A 164 -11.08 6.03 -12.40
CA ILE A 164 -11.63 6.61 -13.63
C ILE A 164 -10.54 6.70 -14.71
N TYR A 165 -9.33 7.12 -14.34
CA TYR A 165 -8.19 7.16 -15.27
C TYR A 165 -7.89 5.75 -15.82
N CYS A 166 -7.88 4.73 -14.95
CA CYS A 166 -7.71 3.34 -15.38
C CYS A 166 -8.89 2.86 -16.24
N GLY A 167 -10.11 3.26 -15.94
CA GLY A 167 -11.28 2.94 -16.77
C GLY A 167 -11.17 3.47 -18.19
N TYR A 168 -10.47 4.59 -18.40
CA TYR A 168 -10.24 5.15 -19.73
C TYR A 168 -9.11 4.46 -20.48
N TRP A 169 -8.03 4.07 -19.81
CA TRP A 169 -6.81 3.56 -20.44
C TRP A 169 -6.71 2.03 -20.53
N ILE A 170 -7.26 1.33 -19.54
CA ILE A 170 -7.08 -0.12 -19.38
C ILE A 170 -8.41 -0.86 -19.15
N ASP A 171 -9.52 -0.21 -19.51
CA ASP A 171 -10.88 -0.77 -19.49
C ASP A 171 -11.36 -1.25 -18.11
N THR A 172 -10.90 -0.63 -17.02
CA THR A 172 -11.47 -0.84 -15.69
C THR A 172 -12.97 -0.46 -15.66
N PRO A 173 -13.88 -1.32 -15.17
CA PRO A 173 -15.29 -0.99 -15.09
C PRO A 173 -15.58 0.24 -14.21
N TYR A 174 -16.16 1.29 -14.80
CA TYR A 174 -16.46 2.52 -14.07
C TYR A 174 -17.45 2.31 -12.91
N ILE A 175 -18.34 1.32 -13.02
CA ILE A 175 -19.39 1.06 -12.03
C ILE A 175 -18.83 0.72 -10.64
N ILE A 176 -17.64 0.11 -10.57
CA ILE A 176 -17.04 -0.29 -9.30
C ILE A 176 -16.17 0.80 -8.66
N ALA A 177 -15.76 1.81 -9.44
CA ALA A 177 -14.84 2.85 -9.00
C ALA A 177 -15.32 3.60 -7.73
N PRO A 178 -16.60 4.01 -7.60
CA PRO A 178 -17.08 4.66 -6.38
C PRO A 178 -17.02 3.75 -5.14
N PHE A 179 -17.29 2.45 -5.30
CA PHE A 179 -17.33 1.49 -4.21
C PHE A 179 -15.92 1.13 -3.73
N VAL A 180 -15.01 0.84 -4.67
CA VAL A 180 -13.62 0.56 -4.32
C VAL A 180 -12.95 1.78 -3.68
N SER A 181 -13.22 2.98 -4.18
CA SER A 181 -12.69 4.22 -3.59
C SER A 181 -13.13 4.39 -2.13
N ALA A 182 -14.39 4.06 -1.81
CA ALA A 182 -14.86 4.07 -0.43
C ALA A 182 -14.18 2.99 0.42
N LEU A 183 -14.01 1.78 -0.12
CA LEU A 183 -13.37 0.66 0.59
C LEU A 183 -11.89 0.92 0.89
N VAL A 184 -11.12 1.47 -0.05
CA VAL A 184 -9.70 1.82 0.16
C VAL A 184 -9.57 2.78 1.34
N VAL A 185 -10.35 3.87 1.34
CA VAL A 185 -10.30 4.87 2.43
C VAL A 185 -10.84 4.32 3.75
N ALA A 186 -11.87 3.47 3.71
CA ALA A 186 -12.41 2.85 4.92
C ALA A 186 -11.44 1.82 5.53
N SER A 187 -10.66 1.12 4.71
CA SER A 187 -9.69 0.10 5.13
C SER A 187 -8.48 0.68 5.87
N GLU A 188 -8.23 1.98 5.69
CA GLU A 188 -7.21 2.79 6.36
C GLU A 188 -7.65 3.30 7.75
N TRP A 189 -8.91 3.07 8.14
CA TRP A 189 -9.48 3.53 9.41
C TRP A 189 -9.19 2.61 10.60
N PRO A 190 -9.38 1.28 10.52
CA PRO A 190 -9.17 0.41 11.68
C PRO A 190 -7.67 0.29 12.01
N ARG A 191 -7.28 0.76 13.20
CA ARG A 191 -5.93 0.50 13.75
C ARG A 191 -5.87 -0.91 14.32
N LEU A 192 -5.64 -1.88 13.45
CA LEU A 192 -5.48 -3.27 13.84
C LEU A 192 -4.05 -3.49 14.36
N THR A 193 -3.91 -4.12 15.52
CA THR A 193 -2.59 -4.37 16.12
C THR A 193 -1.82 -5.53 15.48
N TRP A 194 -2.45 -6.26 14.55
CA TRP A 194 -1.96 -7.54 14.03
C TRP A 194 -1.75 -7.51 12.50
N ILE A 195 -2.30 -6.51 11.81
CA ILE A 195 -2.22 -6.35 10.35
C ILE A 195 -2.01 -4.87 10.05
N ASP A 196 -1.09 -4.60 9.13
CA ASP A 196 -0.76 -3.25 8.69
C ASP A 196 -1.79 -2.74 7.66
N ASP A 197 -1.96 -1.42 7.64
CA ASP A 197 -2.90 -0.73 6.76
C ASP A 197 -2.61 -0.99 5.26
N ASN A 198 -1.35 -1.15 4.88
CA ASN A 198 -0.99 -1.51 3.50
C ASN A 198 -1.67 -2.80 3.01
N ALA A 199 -1.85 -3.78 3.90
CA ALA A 199 -2.53 -5.02 3.56
C ALA A 199 -4.06 -4.83 3.51
N THR A 200 -4.66 -4.09 4.46
CA THR A 200 -6.10 -3.87 4.46
C THR A 200 -6.55 -3.00 3.28
N MET A 201 -5.83 -1.93 2.98
CA MET A 201 -6.10 -1.02 1.86
C MET A 201 -6.02 -1.69 0.49
N LEU A 202 -5.36 -2.84 0.38
CA LEU A 202 -5.24 -3.58 -0.87
C LEU A 202 -6.12 -4.84 -0.90
N LEU A 203 -6.05 -5.69 0.13
CA LEU A 203 -6.72 -6.99 0.14
C LEU A 203 -8.24 -6.89 0.34
N ILE A 204 -8.74 -5.91 1.10
CA ILE A 204 -10.20 -5.72 1.29
C ILE A 204 -10.84 -5.29 -0.04
N PRO A 205 -10.35 -4.24 -0.73
CA PRO A 205 -10.81 -3.91 -2.08
C PRO A 205 -10.65 -5.04 -3.10
N LEU A 206 -9.53 -5.78 -3.06
CA LEU A 206 -9.34 -6.95 -3.92
C LEU A 206 -10.43 -7.99 -3.70
N GLY A 207 -10.74 -8.33 -2.45
CA GLY A 207 -11.80 -9.27 -2.11
C GLY A 207 -13.17 -8.81 -2.64
N PHE A 208 -13.47 -7.51 -2.55
CA PHE A 208 -14.68 -6.94 -3.13
C PHE A 208 -14.72 -7.10 -4.66
N VAL A 209 -13.63 -6.79 -5.36
CA VAL A 209 -13.52 -6.95 -6.81
C VAL A 209 -13.70 -8.42 -7.21
N MET A 210 -13.06 -9.35 -6.51
CA MET A 210 -13.18 -10.79 -6.80
C MET A 210 -14.61 -11.29 -6.66
N LEU A 211 -15.35 -10.81 -5.66
CA LEU A 211 -16.75 -11.18 -5.46
C LEU A 211 -17.68 -10.61 -6.54
N LEU A 212 -17.29 -9.48 -7.15
CA LEU A 212 -18.12 -8.77 -8.12
C LEU A 212 -17.78 -9.11 -9.57
N SER A 213 -16.53 -9.48 -9.87
CA SER A 213 -16.04 -9.82 -11.22
C SER A 213 -16.93 -10.81 -12.00
N PRO A 214 -17.52 -11.87 -11.39
CA PRO A 214 -18.45 -12.74 -12.11
C PRO A 214 -19.71 -12.05 -12.69
N PHE A 215 -19.99 -10.81 -12.32
CA PHE A 215 -21.16 -10.02 -12.73
C PHE A 215 -20.81 -8.79 -13.58
N LEU A 216 -19.53 -8.53 -13.84
CA LEU A 216 -19.02 -7.38 -14.60
C LEU A 216 -18.73 -7.79 -16.05
#